data_AF-A0A9D5EIQ1-F1
#
_entry.id   AF-A0A9D5EIQ1-F1
#
_cell.length_a   1.000
_cell.length_b   1.000
_cell.length_c   1.000
_cell.angle_alpha   90.00
_cell.angle_beta   90.00
_cell.angle_gamma   90.00
#
_symmetry.space_group_name_H-M   'P 1'
#
loop_
_entity.id
_entity.type
_entity.pdbx_description
1 polymer ?
#
loop_
_entity_poly.entity_id
_entity_poly.type
_entity_poly.pdbx_seq_one_letter_code
_entity_poly.pdbx_strand_id
1 'polypeptide(L)'
;MTLLLHDILGNPFQPLNPPWLMSEEGSKVRDWPQFANLRFKPEWLTADAVAIAKQMYESRDFSAMPILADALQDAGCDNDDILNHCRDANGVHVGGCWVVDLVLNKM
;
A
#
# COMPACT_ATOMS: atom_id res chain seq x y z
N MET A 1 17.50 22.91 15.26
CA MET A 1 16.24 22.21 15.57
C MET A 1 15.73 21.68 14.26
N THR A 2 16.10 20.43 13.93
CA THR A 2 16.02 19.92 12.56
C THR A 2 14.70 19.19 12.38
N LEU A 3 13.74 19.83 11.72
CA LEU A 3 12.54 19.15 11.23
C LEU A 3 12.97 18.25 10.08
N LEU A 4 12.60 16.98 10.14
CA LEU A 4 12.82 16.03 9.05
C LEU A 4 11.61 16.12 8.09
N LEU A 5 11.80 15.82 6.79
CA LEU A 5 10.76 16.06 5.77
C LEU A 5 9.41 15.38 6.08
N HIS A 6 9.41 14.30 6.87
CA HIS A 6 8.20 13.60 7.30
C HIS A 6 7.25 14.47 8.14
N ASP A 7 7.77 15.46 8.88
CA ASP A 7 6.97 16.35 9.74
C ASP A 7 6.17 17.40 8.96
N ILE A 8 6.52 17.64 7.69
CA ILE A 8 5.92 18.68 6.84
C ILE A 8 4.92 18.09 5.85
N LEU A 9 5.19 16.88 5.33
CA LEU A 9 4.35 16.25 4.30
C LEU A 9 3.33 15.25 4.88
N GLY A 10 3.54 14.77 6.12
CA GLY A 10 2.77 13.69 6.69
C GLY A 10 3.00 12.34 5.99
N ASN A 11 2.40 11.27 6.52
CA ASN A 11 2.40 9.98 5.84
C ASN A 11 1.39 10.03 4.66
N PRO A 12 1.82 9.89 3.39
CA PRO A 12 0.89 9.95 2.25
C PRO A 12 -0.14 8.80 2.25
N PHE A 13 0.10 7.73 3.03
CA PHE A 13 -0.82 6.61 3.18
C PHE A 13 -1.70 6.69 4.43
N GLN A 14 -1.47 7.67 5.31
CA GLN A 14 -2.38 8.04 6.40
C GLN A 14 -2.30 9.56 6.68
N PRO A 15 -3.10 10.39 6.00
CA PRO A 15 -3.15 11.82 6.29
C PRO A 15 -3.67 12.05 7.72
N LEU A 16 -2.85 12.71 8.56
CA LEU A 16 -3.13 12.94 9.98
C LEU A 16 -4.36 13.82 10.25
N ASN A 17 -4.94 14.45 9.23
CA ASN A 17 -6.29 14.98 9.29
C ASN A 17 -6.93 14.91 7.91
N PRO A 18 -7.77 13.90 7.62
CA PRO A 18 -8.32 13.71 6.30
C PRO A 18 -9.41 14.75 5.95
N PRO A 19 -9.41 15.34 4.74
CA PRO A 19 -10.46 16.28 4.31
C PRO A 19 -11.89 15.69 4.40
N TRP A 20 -12.02 14.37 4.25
CA TRP A 20 -13.30 13.65 4.35
C TRP A 20 -13.85 13.52 5.78
N LEU A 21 -13.09 13.89 6.82
CA LEU A 21 -13.64 14.03 8.18
C LEU A 21 -14.54 15.28 8.32
N MET A 22 -14.48 16.20 7.34
CA MET A 22 -15.18 17.49 7.35
C MET A 22 -16.12 17.68 6.15
N SER A 23 -16.32 16.67 5.29
CA SER A 23 -17.21 16.75 4.11
C SER A 23 -18.37 15.77 4.20
N GLU A 24 -19.60 16.24 3.98
CA GLU A 24 -20.81 15.39 4.00
C GLU A 24 -20.86 14.38 2.85
N GLU A 25 -20.08 14.60 1.79
CA GLU A 25 -19.99 13.77 0.60
C GLU A 25 -18.68 12.96 0.60
N GLY A 26 -18.69 11.83 1.31
CA GLY A 26 -17.51 10.97 1.48
C GLY A 26 -17.04 10.29 0.19
N SER A 27 -16.11 10.94 -0.53
CA SER A 27 -15.35 10.32 -1.62
C SER A 27 -14.65 9.05 -1.12
N LYS A 28 -14.83 7.92 -1.82
CA LYS A 28 -14.22 6.65 -1.39
C LYS A 28 -12.74 6.67 -1.78
N VAL A 29 -11.91 5.92 -1.06
CA VAL A 29 -10.46 5.81 -1.37
C VAL A 29 -10.20 5.37 -2.82
N ARG A 30 -11.15 4.62 -3.41
CA ARG A 30 -11.15 4.16 -4.81
C ARG A 30 -11.35 5.27 -5.85
N ASP A 31 -11.87 6.43 -5.44
CA ASP A 31 -12.27 7.54 -6.30
C ASP A 31 -11.16 8.61 -6.44
N TRP A 32 -10.02 8.43 -5.77
CA TRP A 32 -8.84 9.29 -5.98
C TRP A 32 -8.23 9.00 -7.37
N PRO A 33 -7.69 10.01 -8.08
CA PRO A 33 -6.61 9.83 -9.06
C PRO A 33 -5.44 8.96 -8.55
N GLN A 34 -4.46 8.65 -9.40
CA GLN A 34 -3.51 7.52 -9.25
C GLN A 34 -4.21 6.16 -9.01
N PHE A 35 -4.90 5.97 -7.89
CA PHE A 35 -5.66 4.76 -7.55
C PHE A 35 -6.76 4.43 -8.57
N ALA A 36 -7.33 5.44 -9.26
CA ALA A 36 -8.29 5.25 -10.35
C ALA A 36 -7.83 4.28 -11.47
N ASN A 37 -6.52 4.05 -11.62
CA ASN A 37 -5.95 3.10 -12.60
C ASN A 37 -5.35 1.83 -11.97
N LEU A 38 -5.43 1.64 -10.63
CA LEU A 38 -5.02 0.40 -9.96
C LEU A 38 -6.00 -0.74 -10.21
N ARG A 39 -6.04 -1.26 -11.43
CA ARG A 39 -6.65 -2.56 -11.74
C ARG A 39 -5.76 -3.69 -11.23
N PHE A 40 -5.85 -3.94 -9.93
CA PHE A 40 -5.19 -5.10 -9.32
C PHE A 40 -5.76 -6.38 -9.94
N LYS A 41 -4.91 -7.16 -10.62
CA LYS A 41 -5.36 -8.31 -11.42
C LYS A 41 -5.43 -9.58 -10.55
N PRO A 42 -6.46 -10.44 -10.68
CA PRO A 42 -6.58 -11.66 -9.84
C PRO A 42 -5.40 -12.63 -9.96
N GLU A 43 -4.73 -12.68 -11.11
CA GLU A 43 -3.53 -13.49 -11.33
C GLU A 43 -2.35 -13.12 -10.41
N TRP A 44 -2.32 -11.89 -9.88
CA TRP A 44 -1.31 -11.44 -8.92
C TRP A 44 -1.54 -11.96 -7.50
N LEU A 45 -2.71 -12.54 -7.21
CA LEU A 45 -3.08 -13.10 -5.91
C LEU A 45 -2.61 -14.55 -5.77
N THR A 46 -1.32 -14.79 -6.05
CA THR A 46 -0.71 -16.12 -5.88
C THR A 46 -0.68 -16.54 -4.42
N ALA A 47 -0.56 -17.85 -4.17
CA ALA A 47 -0.48 -18.40 -2.82
C ALA A 47 0.65 -17.76 -2.01
N ASP A 48 1.80 -17.51 -2.65
CA ASP A 48 2.98 -16.91 -2.03
C ASP A 48 2.78 -15.43 -1.72
N ALA A 49 2.29 -14.63 -2.67
CA ALA A 49 1.99 -13.20 -2.45
C ALA A 49 0.97 -13.02 -1.30
N VAL A 50 -0.09 -13.84 -1.29
CA VAL A 50 -1.11 -13.83 -0.22
C VAL A 50 -0.53 -14.31 1.12
N ALA A 51 0.36 -15.30 1.13
CA ALA A 51 1.01 -15.78 2.36
C ALA A 51 1.93 -14.72 2.98
N ILE A 52 2.79 -14.08 2.17
CA ILE A 52 3.68 -12.99 2.60
C ILE A 52 2.85 -11.82 3.17
N ALA A 53 1.81 -11.38 2.45
CA ALA A 53 0.93 -10.31 2.90
C ALA A 53 0.21 -10.65 4.23
N LYS A 54 -0.27 -11.90 4.41
CA LYS A 54 -0.88 -12.35 5.67
C LYS A 54 0.12 -12.32 6.82
N GLN A 55 1.32 -12.87 6.62
CA GLN A 55 2.36 -12.89 7.64
C GLN A 55 2.71 -11.48 8.13
N MET A 56 2.89 -10.51 7.22
CA MET A 56 3.15 -9.11 7.60
C MET A 56 1.97 -8.49 8.36
N TYR A 57 0.74 -8.76 7.91
CA TYR A 57 -0.46 -8.21 8.55
C TYR A 57 -0.69 -8.78 9.96
N GLU A 58 -0.40 -10.06 10.18
CA GLU A 58 -0.54 -10.77 11.47
C GLU A 58 0.58 -10.41 12.46
N SER A 59 1.83 -10.39 12.01
CA SER A 59 3.00 -10.04 12.83
C SER A 59 3.13 -8.54 13.13
N ARG A 60 2.53 -7.69 12.28
CA ARG A 60 2.77 -6.24 12.20
C ARG A 60 4.21 -5.86 11.81
N ASP A 61 4.99 -6.81 11.29
CA ASP A 61 6.30 -6.59 10.70
C ASP A 61 6.17 -6.56 9.16
N PHE A 62 6.48 -5.41 8.57
CA PHE A 62 6.40 -5.18 7.12
C PHE A 62 7.77 -5.17 6.44
N SER A 63 8.82 -5.69 7.10
CA SER A 63 10.17 -5.81 6.52
C SER A 63 10.22 -6.67 5.25
N ALA A 64 9.24 -7.55 5.03
CA ALA A 64 9.13 -8.40 3.84
C ALA A 64 8.49 -7.72 2.62
N MET A 65 8.24 -6.40 2.63
CA MET A 65 7.66 -5.68 1.48
C MET A 65 8.44 -5.85 0.16
N PRO A 66 9.79 -5.84 0.13
CA PRO A 66 10.53 -6.13 -1.10
C PRO A 66 10.29 -7.56 -1.62
N ILE A 67 10.12 -8.54 -0.72
CA ILE A 67 9.81 -9.93 -1.07
C ILE A 67 8.39 -10.04 -1.65
N LEU A 68 7.44 -9.24 -1.13
CA LEU A 68 6.11 -9.11 -1.74
C LEU A 68 6.18 -8.49 -3.15
N ALA A 69 7.08 -7.52 -3.39
CA ALA A 69 7.29 -6.96 -4.72
C ALA A 69 7.72 -8.04 -5.73
N ASP A 70 8.67 -8.89 -5.34
CA ASP A 70 9.20 -9.96 -6.17
C ASP A 70 8.12 -11.02 -6.44
N ALA A 71 7.39 -11.45 -5.40
CA ALA A 71 6.28 -12.40 -5.55
C ALA A 71 5.13 -11.88 -6.44
N LEU A 72 4.86 -10.57 -6.42
CA LEU A 72 3.91 -9.93 -7.34
C LEU A 72 4.47 -9.87 -8.77
N GLN A 73 5.74 -9.56 -8.94
CA GLN A 73 6.41 -9.51 -10.24
C GLN A 73 6.48 -10.90 -10.91
N ASP A 74 6.79 -11.95 -10.15
CA ASP A 74 6.76 -13.35 -10.60
C ASP A 74 5.34 -13.79 -11.03
N ALA A 75 4.31 -13.23 -10.40
CA ALA A 75 2.91 -13.41 -10.80
C ALA A 75 2.50 -12.59 -12.03
N GLY A 76 3.42 -11.87 -12.67
CA GLY A 76 3.16 -11.02 -13.84
C GLY A 76 2.65 -9.62 -13.50
N CYS A 77 2.98 -9.08 -12.33
CA CYS A 77 2.75 -7.66 -12.04
C CYS A 77 3.77 -6.79 -12.78
N ASP A 78 3.23 -5.94 -13.66
CA ASP A 78 3.92 -4.98 -14.51
C ASP A 78 3.65 -3.52 -14.10
N ASN A 79 3.01 -3.31 -12.95
CA ASN A 79 2.64 -1.98 -12.47
C ASN A 79 3.77 -1.36 -11.62
N ASP A 80 4.45 -0.36 -12.19
CA ASP A 80 5.56 0.33 -11.54
C ASP A 80 5.18 1.00 -10.21
N ASP A 81 3.96 1.53 -10.05
CA ASP A 81 3.55 2.17 -8.78
C ASP A 81 3.48 1.15 -7.63
N ILE A 82 2.95 -0.05 -7.89
CA ILE A 82 2.94 -1.18 -6.94
C ILE A 82 4.37 -1.61 -6.63
N LEU A 83 5.17 -1.92 -7.67
CA LEU A 83 6.51 -2.48 -7.48
C LEU A 83 7.47 -1.49 -6.80
N ASN A 84 7.41 -0.20 -7.16
CA ASN A 84 8.22 0.83 -6.52
C ASN A 84 7.77 1.12 -5.09
N HIS A 85 6.46 1.11 -4.79
CA HIS A 85 5.99 1.25 -3.41
C HIS A 85 6.51 0.12 -2.51
N CYS A 86 6.51 -1.12 -3.00
CA CYS A 86 7.02 -2.28 -2.24
C CYS A 86 8.55 -2.29 -2.08
N ARG A 87 9.29 -1.57 -2.94
CA ARG A 87 10.76 -1.55 -2.99
C ARG A 87 11.38 -0.25 -2.46
N ASP A 88 10.58 0.74 -2.07
CA ASP A 88 11.09 1.98 -1.45
C ASP A 88 11.73 1.67 -0.09
N ALA A 89 13.06 1.77 -0.02
CA ALA A 89 13.82 1.55 1.21
C ALA A 89 13.54 2.60 2.31
N ASN A 90 12.86 3.70 1.97
CA ASN A 90 12.38 4.71 2.93
C ASN A 90 10.87 4.56 3.21
N GLY A 91 10.21 3.58 2.59
CA GLY A 91 8.78 3.31 2.72
C GLY A 91 8.42 2.89 4.15
N VAL A 92 7.55 3.66 4.80
CA VAL A 92 7.01 3.32 6.11
C VAL A 92 5.73 2.52 5.94
N HIS A 93 5.82 1.21 6.14
CA HIS A 93 4.69 0.28 6.01
C HIS A 93 4.13 -0.11 7.37
N VAL A 94 2.80 -0.05 7.49
CA VAL A 94 2.01 -0.39 8.68
C VAL A 94 0.69 -1.05 8.26
N GLY A 95 -0.14 -1.49 9.22
CA GLY A 95 -1.52 -1.90 8.91
C GLY A 95 -2.29 -0.73 8.27
N GLY A 96 -2.87 -0.94 7.09
CA GLY A 96 -3.32 0.13 6.19
C GLY A 96 -2.42 0.35 4.96
N CYS A 97 -1.33 -0.43 4.81
CA CYS A 97 -0.52 -0.44 3.58
C CYS A 97 -1.36 -0.89 2.39
N TRP A 98 -1.57 0.00 1.42
CA TRP A 98 -2.54 -0.18 0.35
C TRP A 98 -2.26 -1.41 -0.54
N VAL A 99 -1.00 -1.75 -0.84
CA VAL A 99 -0.68 -2.98 -1.59
C VAL A 99 -1.05 -4.23 -0.79
N VAL A 100 -0.73 -4.25 0.51
CA VAL A 100 -1.05 -5.38 1.39
C VAL A 100 -2.57 -5.53 1.52
N ASP A 101 -3.31 -4.44 1.68
CA ASP A 101 -4.77 -4.48 1.78
C ASP A 101 -5.46 -4.87 0.45
N LEU A 102 -4.87 -4.56 -0.71
CA LEU A 102 -5.32 -5.10 -2.00
C LEU A 102 -5.07 -6.61 -2.09
N VAL A 103 -3.86 -7.09 -1.75
CA VAL A 103 -3.52 -8.53 -1.76
C VAL A 103 -4.40 -9.33 -0.78
N LEU A 104 -4.80 -8.73 0.34
CA LEU A 104 -5.67 -9.35 1.34
C LEU A 104 -7.16 -9.07 1.14
N ASN A 105 -7.54 -8.34 0.09
CA ASN A 105 -8.91 -7.92 -0.21
C ASN A 105 -9.63 -7.27 1.00
N LYS A 106 -9.03 -6.21 1.56
CA LYS A 106 -9.48 -5.50 2.77
C LYS A 106 -10.04 -4.07 2.52
N MET A 107 -10.21 -3.65 1.26
CA MET A 107 -10.75 -2.34 0.82
C MET A 107 -12.23 -2.35 0.39
#